data_AF-A0A3A8SHS2-F1
#
_entry.id   AF-A0A3A8SHS2-F1
#
_cell.length_a   1.000
_cell.length_b   1.000
_cell.length_c   1.000
_cell.angle_alpha   90.00
_cell.angle_beta   90.00
_cell.angle_gamma   90.00
#
_symmetry.space_group_name_H-M   'P 1'
#
loop_
_entity.id
_entity.type
_entity.pdbx_description
1 polymer ?
#
loop_
_entity_poly.entity_id
_entity_poly.type
_entity_poly.pdbx_seq_one_letter_code
_entity_poly.pdbx_strand_id
1 'polypeptide(L)'
;MNWPIDGERSSLERTHPDLYDNKMTYFALSYVTDSLHEKGVASIGVGITFSEELVIRSPTAYELVRGSEDELVAGGGPSGLRWAGYYDPVDDLRMGGYLKPGMLMSATLTLNHVATTDAQGGFVYRFADGSEWNCTFDVN
;
A
#
# COMPACT_ATOMS: atom_id res chain seq x y z
N MET A 1 10.02 2.53 14.04
CA MET A 1 9.20 3.76 14.05
C MET A 1 7.80 3.36 13.61
N ASN A 2 6.74 3.83 14.27
CA ASN A 2 5.36 3.57 13.85
C ASN A 2 4.90 4.75 13.01
N TRP A 3 4.65 4.55 11.73
CA TRP A 3 4.02 5.56 10.88
C TRP A 3 2.52 5.26 10.80
N PRO A 4 1.64 6.10 11.37
CA PRO A 4 0.21 5.88 11.29
C PRO A 4 -0.26 6.17 9.86
N ILE A 5 -1.02 5.22 9.30
CA ILE A 5 -1.75 5.42 8.05
C ILE A 5 -2.93 6.35 8.34
N ASP A 6 -3.16 7.32 7.47
CA ASP A 6 -4.24 8.29 7.55
C ASP A 6 -5.55 7.62 7.12
N GLY A 7 -6.50 7.47 8.04
CA GLY A 7 -7.78 6.80 7.76
C GLY A 7 -8.74 7.60 6.87
N GLU A 8 -8.58 8.92 6.75
CA GLU A 8 -9.47 9.77 5.94
C GLU A 8 -9.03 9.81 4.47
N ARG A 9 -7.72 9.75 4.24
CA ARG A 9 -7.12 9.74 2.88
C ARG A 9 -6.72 8.36 2.41
N SER A 10 -7.09 7.33 3.15
CA SER A 10 -6.94 5.94 2.72
C SER A 10 -8.28 5.38 2.30
N SER A 11 -8.30 4.56 1.26
CA SER A 11 -9.51 3.98 0.71
C SER A 11 -9.32 2.52 0.34
N LEU A 12 -10.43 1.78 0.44
CA LEU A 12 -10.61 0.48 -0.17
C LEU A 12 -11.48 0.66 -1.41
N GLU A 13 -10.92 0.35 -2.57
CA GLU A 13 -11.61 0.47 -3.85
C GLU A 13 -11.82 -0.92 -4.45
N ARG A 14 -13.00 -1.12 -5.03
CA ARG A 14 -13.32 -2.28 -5.85
C ARG A 14 -13.47 -1.79 -7.28
N THR A 15 -12.47 -2.03 -8.10
CA THR A 15 -12.54 -1.63 -9.50
C THR A 15 -13.15 -2.77 -10.32
N HIS A 16 -14.18 -2.43 -11.09
CA HIS A 16 -14.68 -3.23 -12.19
C HIS A 16 -14.19 -2.55 -13.47
N PRO A 17 -13.02 -2.92 -14.03
CA PRO A 17 -12.66 -2.41 -15.34
C PRO A 17 -13.70 -2.94 -16.33
N ASP A 18 -14.62 -2.06 -16.71
CA ASP A 18 -15.64 -2.30 -17.73
C ASP A 18 -14.95 -2.76 -19.02
N LEU A 19 -14.91 -4.09 -19.22
CA LEU A 19 -14.72 -4.82 -20.49
C LEU A 19 -14.38 -6.32 -20.26
N TYR A 20 -13.91 -6.73 -19.07
CA TYR A 20 -13.39 -8.10 -18.87
C TYR A 20 -13.88 -8.89 -17.64
N ASP A 21 -14.84 -8.38 -16.85
CA ASP A 21 -15.39 -9.07 -15.66
C ASP A 21 -14.34 -9.46 -14.59
N ASN A 22 -13.09 -9.00 -14.75
CA ASN A 22 -12.03 -9.21 -13.78
C ASN A 22 -12.18 -8.20 -12.65
N LYS A 23 -12.87 -8.62 -11.59
CA LYS A 23 -12.98 -7.85 -10.36
C LYS A 23 -11.60 -7.69 -9.72
N MET A 24 -11.27 -6.49 -9.25
CA MET A 24 -10.01 -6.19 -8.58
C MET A 24 -10.27 -5.51 -7.25
N THR A 25 -9.40 -5.77 -6.28
CA THR A 25 -9.34 -5.01 -5.02
C THR A 25 -8.12 -4.11 -5.04
N TYR A 26 -8.32 -2.82 -4.76
CA TYR A 26 -7.27 -1.83 -4.64
C TYR A 26 -7.32 -1.16 -3.27
N PHE A 27 -6.17 -1.05 -2.60
CA PHE A 27 -6.01 -0.26 -1.40
C PHE A 27 -5.15 0.96 -1.74
N ALA A 28 -5.65 2.17 -1.52
CA ALA A 28 -4.83 3.36 -1.44
C ALA A 28 -4.61 3.68 0.04
N LEU A 29 -3.38 3.55 0.52
CA LEU A 29 -3.04 3.84 1.92
C LEU A 29 -2.14 5.05 1.97
N SER A 30 -2.64 6.14 2.55
CA SER A 30 -1.94 7.43 2.64
C SER A 30 -1.29 7.62 4.00
N TYR A 31 -0.17 8.32 4.01
CA TYR A 31 0.45 8.94 5.18
C TYR A 31 0.44 10.44 4.96
N VAL A 32 -0.11 11.17 5.93
CA VAL A 32 -0.15 12.62 5.93
C VAL A 32 0.53 13.12 7.20
N THR A 33 1.47 14.04 7.07
CA THR A 33 2.10 14.72 8.20
C THR A 33 2.29 16.20 7.85
N ASP A 34 2.30 17.08 8.84
CA ASP A 34 2.53 18.53 8.62
C ASP A 34 3.85 18.79 7.86
N SER A 35 4.86 17.95 8.12
CA SER A 35 6.18 18.04 7.48
C SER A 35 6.17 17.74 5.97
N LEU A 36 5.13 17.07 5.46
CA LEU A 36 4.95 16.84 4.03
C LEU A 36 4.45 18.10 3.35
N HIS A 37 3.48 18.79 3.97
CA HIS A 37 2.89 20.00 3.41
C HIS A 37 3.93 21.13 3.30
N GLU A 38 4.82 21.29 4.29
CA GLU A 38 5.95 22.23 4.24
C GLU A 38 6.93 21.95 3.07
N LYS A 39 6.93 20.72 2.54
CA LYS A 39 7.75 20.28 1.41
C LYS A 39 6.97 20.27 0.09
N GLY A 40 5.76 20.83 0.04
CA GLY A 40 4.90 20.80 -1.15
C GLY A 40 4.35 19.41 -1.48
N VAL A 41 4.22 18.54 -0.47
CA VAL A 41 3.72 17.17 -0.59
C VAL A 41 2.36 17.05 0.10
N ALA A 42 1.32 16.73 -0.66
CA ALA A 42 -0.04 16.59 -0.15
C ALA A 42 -0.18 15.28 0.66
N SER A 43 0.35 14.19 0.12
CA SER A 43 0.43 12.90 0.80
C SER A 43 1.52 12.02 0.19
N ILE A 44 1.90 10.98 0.92
CA ILE A 44 2.64 9.84 0.39
C ILE A 44 1.88 8.59 0.72
N GLY A 45 2.14 7.49 0.05
CA GLY A 45 1.38 6.29 0.34
C GLY A 45 1.85 5.06 -0.41
N VAL A 46 0.99 4.06 -0.35
CA VAL A 46 1.11 2.83 -1.12
C VAL A 46 -0.22 2.51 -1.78
N GLY A 47 -0.15 2.20 -3.07
CA GLY A 47 -1.20 1.50 -3.79
C GLY A 47 -0.97 -0.01 -3.77
N ILE A 48 -1.98 -0.77 -3.39
CA ILE A 48 -1.91 -2.24 -3.32
C ILE A 48 -3.02 -2.81 -4.16
N THR A 49 -2.66 -3.58 -5.18
CA THR A 49 -3.60 -4.16 -6.12
C THR A 49 -3.61 -5.66 -5.97
N PHE A 50 -4.81 -6.24 -5.88
CA PHE A 50 -5.06 -7.66 -6.07
C PHE A 50 -5.83 -7.83 -7.39
N SER A 51 -5.39 -8.74 -8.25
CA SER A 51 -6.06 -9.05 -9.51
C SER A 51 -7.37 -9.85 -9.36
N GLU A 52 -7.94 -9.85 -8.17
CA GLU A 52 -9.17 -10.54 -7.81
C GLU A 52 -9.95 -9.73 -6.76
N GLU A 53 -11.22 -10.07 -6.60
CA GLU A 53 -12.02 -9.57 -5.50
C GLU A 53 -11.60 -10.27 -4.20
N LEU A 54 -10.94 -9.53 -3.30
CA LEU A 54 -10.45 -10.09 -2.06
C LEU A 54 -11.47 -9.98 -0.92
N VAL A 55 -11.72 -11.09 -0.21
CA VAL A 55 -12.47 -11.13 1.05
C VAL A 55 -11.69 -11.97 2.06
N ILE A 56 -11.31 -11.37 3.18
CA ILE A 56 -10.48 -12.00 4.22
C ILE A 56 -11.28 -12.05 5.53
N ARG A 57 -11.55 -13.28 6.00
CA ARG A 57 -12.28 -13.54 7.26
C ARG A 57 -11.38 -14.01 8.41
N SER A 58 -10.12 -14.27 8.12
CA SER A 58 -9.10 -14.72 9.07
C SER A 58 -7.75 -14.12 8.66
N PRO A 59 -6.87 -13.76 9.59
CA PRO A 59 -5.60 -13.12 9.26
C PRO A 59 -4.80 -13.89 8.20
N THR A 60 -4.48 -13.21 7.11
CA THR A 60 -3.70 -13.74 5.98
C THR A 60 -2.46 -12.89 5.78
N ALA A 61 -1.30 -13.54 5.68
CA ALA A 61 -0.02 -12.88 5.47
C ALA A 61 0.50 -13.10 4.04
N TYR A 62 1.03 -12.05 3.44
CA TYR A 62 1.67 -12.06 2.13
C TYR A 62 3.11 -11.58 2.30
N GLU A 63 4.06 -12.40 1.87
CA GLU A 63 5.45 -12.02 1.77
C GLU A 63 5.68 -11.31 0.44
N LEU A 64 6.15 -10.07 0.52
CA LEU A 64 6.47 -9.23 -0.62
C LEU A 64 7.97 -9.06 -0.73
N VAL A 65 8.51 -9.32 -1.91
CA VAL A 65 9.91 -9.14 -2.25
C VAL A 65 10.04 -8.04 -3.28
N ARG A 66 11.23 -7.47 -3.38
CA ARG A 66 11.50 -6.43 -4.37
C ARG A 66 11.27 -6.92 -5.80
N GLY A 67 10.44 -6.20 -6.54
CA GLY A 67 10.24 -6.35 -7.98
C GLY A 67 11.10 -5.36 -8.75
N SER A 68 10.58 -4.15 -8.99
CA SER A 68 11.27 -3.06 -9.68
C SER A 68 11.85 -2.04 -8.69
N GLU A 69 12.33 -0.88 -9.17
CA GLU A 69 12.86 0.18 -8.30
C GLU A 69 11.84 0.61 -7.24
N ASP A 70 10.57 0.62 -7.64
CA ASP A 70 9.47 1.26 -6.92
C ASP A 70 8.34 0.27 -6.54
N GLU A 71 8.62 -1.03 -6.55
CA GLU A 71 7.58 -2.05 -6.43
C GLU A 71 8.03 -3.24 -5.58
N LEU A 72 7.09 -3.72 -4.76
CA LEU A 72 7.16 -5.06 -4.18
C LEU A 72 6.10 -5.95 -4.82
N VAL A 73 6.48 -7.21 -5.06
CA VAL A 73 5.65 -8.26 -5.65
C VAL A 73 5.64 -9.46 -4.71
N ALA A 74 4.64 -10.34 -4.82
CA ALA A 74 4.61 -11.52 -3.97
C ALA A 74 5.82 -12.44 -4.19
N GLY A 75 6.42 -12.91 -3.09
CA GLY A 75 7.60 -13.77 -3.09
C GLY A 75 7.39 -15.20 -3.60
N GLY A 76 6.14 -15.59 -3.92
CA GLY A 76 5.80 -16.93 -4.39
C GLY A 76 4.67 -16.94 -5.42
N GLY A 77 5.04 -17.06 -6.69
CA GLY A 77 4.11 -17.28 -7.81
C GLY A 77 3.20 -16.10 -8.17
N PRO A 78 2.41 -16.21 -9.26
CA PRO A 78 1.60 -15.12 -9.78
C PRO A 78 0.37 -14.89 -8.91
N SER A 79 0.51 -14.20 -7.79
CA SER A 79 -0.61 -13.86 -6.90
C SER A 79 -1.43 -12.66 -7.38
N GLY A 80 -1.02 -12.02 -8.50
CA GLY A 80 -1.63 -10.78 -8.94
C GLY A 80 -1.56 -9.64 -7.93
N LEU A 81 -0.76 -9.81 -6.86
CA LEU A 81 -0.55 -8.84 -5.79
C LEU A 81 0.61 -7.93 -6.17
N ARG A 82 0.30 -6.64 -6.26
CA ARG A 82 1.25 -5.57 -6.52
C ARG A 82 1.21 -4.56 -5.39
N TRP A 83 2.37 -4.12 -4.94
CA TRP A 83 2.54 -3.05 -3.97
C TRP A 83 3.44 -2.00 -4.59
N ALA A 84 2.97 -0.75 -4.68
CA ALA A 84 3.71 0.35 -5.28
C ALA A 84 3.58 1.60 -4.42
N GLY A 85 4.72 2.21 -4.08
CA GLY A 85 4.75 3.51 -3.42
C GLY A 85 4.23 4.62 -4.35
N TYR A 86 3.49 5.57 -3.79
CA TYR A 86 3.12 6.80 -4.48
C TYR A 86 3.44 8.03 -3.65
N TYR A 87 3.54 9.15 -4.36
CA TYR A 87 3.73 10.49 -3.84
C TYR A 87 2.76 11.41 -4.58
N ASP A 88 2.06 12.25 -3.82
CA ASP A 88 1.07 13.20 -4.32
C ASP A 88 1.59 14.64 -4.09
N PRO A 89 2.05 15.34 -5.14
CA PRO A 89 2.48 16.73 -5.06
C PRO A 89 1.30 17.68 -4.85
N VAL A 90 1.49 18.77 -4.10
CA VAL A 90 0.44 19.81 -3.98
C VAL A 90 0.19 20.54 -5.31
N ASP A 91 1.24 20.73 -6.13
CA ASP A 91 1.23 21.61 -7.31
C ASP A 91 1.63 20.93 -8.64
N ASP A 92 1.76 19.60 -8.69
CA ASP A 92 2.16 18.84 -9.89
C ASP A 92 1.25 17.60 -10.09
N LEU A 93 0.91 17.30 -11.34
CA LEU A 93 0.06 16.16 -11.74
C LEU A 93 0.83 14.84 -11.84
N ARG A 94 2.12 14.82 -11.48
CA ARG A 94 2.97 13.62 -11.55
C ARG A 94 2.78 12.77 -10.30
N MET A 95 1.91 11.77 -10.43
CA MET A 95 1.80 10.65 -9.50
C MET A 95 3.00 9.70 -9.68
N GLY A 96 3.81 9.51 -8.64
CA GLY A 96 4.81 8.44 -8.60
C GLY A 96 6.17 8.83 -8.01
N GLY A 97 6.84 7.84 -7.41
CA GLY A 97 8.15 7.98 -6.76
C GLY A 97 8.09 7.89 -5.23
N TYR A 98 9.16 7.39 -4.62
CA TYR A 98 9.28 7.23 -3.17
C TYR A 98 9.76 8.51 -2.50
N LEU A 99 9.13 8.86 -1.40
CA LEU A 99 9.76 9.70 -0.39
C LEU A 99 10.71 8.81 0.42
N LYS A 100 11.99 8.80 0.03
CA LYS A 100 13.03 7.96 0.63
C LYS A 100 13.27 8.31 2.11
N PRO A 101 13.10 7.32 3.00
CA PRO A 101 14.23 6.90 3.80
C PRO A 101 14.57 5.44 3.48
N GLY A 102 15.78 5.21 2.98
CA GLY A 102 16.29 3.87 2.70
C GLY A 102 15.74 3.22 1.42
N MET A 103 16.38 2.12 1.03
CA MET A 103 15.98 1.28 -0.10
C MET A 103 15.11 0.14 0.46
N LEU A 104 13.83 0.08 0.10
CA LEU A 104 12.92 -0.98 0.56
C LEU A 104 13.29 -2.31 -0.12
N MET A 105 13.40 -3.38 0.67
CA MET A 105 13.85 -4.69 0.20
C MET A 105 12.73 -5.74 0.23
N SER A 106 11.91 -5.71 1.28
CA SER A 106 10.77 -6.59 1.42
C SER A 106 9.74 -6.00 2.35
N ALA A 107 8.54 -6.59 2.34
CA ALA A 107 7.52 -6.31 3.32
C ALA A 107 6.72 -7.57 3.63
N THR A 108 6.23 -7.69 4.86
CA THR A 108 5.16 -8.63 5.19
C THR A 108 3.86 -7.83 5.29
N LEU A 109 2.90 -8.10 4.42
CA LEU A 109 1.53 -7.58 4.52
C LEU A 109 0.69 -8.57 5.32
N THR A 110 0.05 -8.13 6.38
CA THR A 110 -0.96 -8.91 7.10
C THR A 110 -2.32 -8.25 6.94
N LEU A 111 -3.26 -8.96 6.32
CA LEU A 111 -4.66 -8.57 6.23
C LEU A 111 -5.43 -9.29 7.32
N ASN A 112 -5.88 -8.57 8.34
CA ASN A 112 -6.68 -9.12 9.43
C ASN A 112 -8.13 -9.30 9.01
N HIS A 113 -8.64 -8.33 8.24
CA HIS A 113 -10.01 -8.29 7.74
C HIS A 113 -10.05 -7.56 6.40
N VAL A 114 -10.81 -8.08 5.44
CA VAL A 114 -11.19 -7.37 4.22
C VAL A 114 -12.64 -7.74 3.89
N ALA A 115 -13.53 -6.76 3.96
CA ALA A 115 -14.92 -6.87 3.53
C ALA A 115 -15.21 -5.91 2.38
N THR A 116 -16.49 -5.69 2.07
CA THR A 116 -16.93 -4.92 0.91
C THR A 116 -16.48 -3.46 0.98
N THR A 117 -16.55 -2.85 2.17
CA THR A 117 -16.31 -1.42 2.38
C THR A 117 -15.16 -1.12 3.32
N ASP A 118 -14.76 -2.09 4.15
CA ASP A 118 -13.73 -1.89 5.16
C ASP A 118 -12.61 -2.92 5.08
N ALA A 119 -11.44 -2.53 5.58
CA ALA A 119 -10.29 -3.41 5.70
C ALA A 119 -9.35 -2.99 6.82
N GLN A 120 -8.75 -4.00 7.45
CA GLN A 120 -7.81 -3.83 8.54
C GLN A 120 -6.59 -4.70 8.35
N GLY A 121 -5.44 -4.17 8.72
CA GLY A 121 -4.19 -4.90 8.56
C GLY A 121 -2.97 -4.11 8.97
N GLY A 122 -1.82 -4.56 8.49
CA GLY A 122 -0.56 -3.89 8.71
C GLY A 122 0.56 -4.37 7.81
N PHE A 123 1.67 -3.63 7.89
CA PHE A 123 2.91 -3.89 7.18
C PHE A 123 4.06 -3.95 8.15
N VAL A 124 4.97 -4.88 7.88
CA VAL A 124 6.34 -4.85 8.39
C VAL A 124 7.26 -4.62 7.20
N TYR A 125 7.71 -3.38 7.01
CA TYR A 125 8.66 -2.99 5.96
C TYR A 125 10.08 -3.26 6.42
N ARG A 126 10.91 -3.80 5.52
CA ARG A 126 12.33 -4.10 5.78
C ARG A 126 13.21 -3.41 4.75
N PHE A 127 14.13 -2.57 5.24
CA PHE A 127 15.00 -1.75 4.41
C PHE A 127 16.40 -2.35 4.28
N ALA A 128 17.15 -1.93 3.26
CA ALA A 128 18.51 -2.43 2.98
C ALA A 128 19.54 -2.12 4.08
N ASP A 129 19.29 -1.12 4.92
CA ASP A 129 20.11 -0.80 6.10
C ASP A 129 19.79 -1.71 7.30
N GLY A 130 18.84 -2.63 7.16
CA GLY A 130 18.38 -3.54 8.21
C GLY A 130 17.33 -2.95 9.13
N SER A 131 16.90 -1.69 8.91
CA SER A 131 15.82 -1.09 9.69
C SER A 131 14.47 -1.70 9.33
N GLU A 132 13.56 -1.70 10.30
CA GLU A 132 12.18 -2.15 10.12
C GLU A 132 11.18 -1.08 10.52
N TRP A 133 10.14 -0.90 9.69
CA TRP A 133 9.03 -0.01 9.98
C TRP A 133 7.73 -0.80 10.05
N ASN A 134 6.95 -0.51 11.09
CA ASN A 134 5.68 -1.17 11.33
C ASN A 134 4.56 -0.16 11.13
N CYS A 135 3.58 -0.51 10.30
CA CYS A 135 2.41 0.32 10.03
C CYS A 135 1.15 -0.54 10.21
N THR A 136 0.09 0.05 10.74
CA THR A 136 -1.24 -0.56 10.80
C THR A 136 -2.22 0.34 10.07
N PHE A 137 -3.24 -0.24 9.45
CA PHE A 137 -4.34 0.50 8.85
C PHE A 137 -5.68 -0.06 9.27
N ASP A 138 -6.66 0.85 9.29
CA ASP A 138 -8.08 0.60 9.46
C ASP A 138 -8.80 1.57 8.53
N VAL A 139 -9.37 1.05 7.45
CA VAL A 139 -10.00 1.81 6.38
C VAL A 139 -11.48 1.46 6.36
N ASN A 140 -12.35 2.47 6.31
CA ASN A 140 -13.81 2.34 6.34
C ASN A 140 -14.48 3.24 5.30
#